data_AF-A0A6C0DDG1-F1
#
_entry.id   AF-A0A6C0DDG1-F1
#
_cell.length_a   1.000
_cell.length_b   1.000
_cell.length_c   1.000
_cell.angle_alpha   90.00
_cell.angle_beta   90.00
_cell.angle_gamma   90.00
#
_symmetry.space_group_name_H-M   'P 1'
#
loop_
_entity.id
_entity.type
_entity.pdbx_description
1 polymer ?
#
loop_
_entity_poly.entity_id
_entity_poly.type
_entity_poly.pdbx_seq_one_letter_code
_entity_poly.pdbx_strand_id
1 'polypeptide(L)'
;MELNEGSLRSSHREINPVRLKYAPKPLQVSARNLVDSICKHGSPIIRQRLDIENMKQPLQKGVFYVAENEGKSQPGFLVFLPGKQAVVYLQTKERALPPAMLRMRVSPYMSEGGGSVFVANLDTIAHTLRIEDVWMWRGEPVFTTTPYSERRDLLREFVDKHWIPDTRLMGGITTTILNPISLAELCTKSLVGTSTIDLIPEQPGKRRMWYLVNQEELSSSRMVVDVKQPSKGRAVKVDKMPDIYDIYDEKKTLICRASVQSFALSQEMRSKCSTDEGVWVNISWRDDFKGYEIIKIL
;
A
#
# COMPACT_ATOMS: atom_id res chain seq x y z
N MET A 1 23.59 55.31 -7.11
CA MET A 1 23.45 54.03 -7.85
C MET A 1 23.05 53.01 -6.82
N GLU A 2 21.74 52.86 -6.60
CA GLU A 2 21.18 52.04 -5.52
C GLU A 2 21.13 50.57 -5.95
N LEU A 3 21.67 49.70 -5.11
CA LEU A 3 21.64 48.25 -5.26
C LEU A 3 20.26 47.75 -4.83
N ASN A 4 19.45 47.33 -5.80
CA ASN A 4 18.20 46.62 -5.52
C ASN A 4 18.52 45.26 -4.89
N GLU A 5 18.23 45.11 -3.62
CA GLU A 5 18.20 43.84 -2.91
C GLU A 5 17.20 42.90 -3.58
N GLY A 6 17.71 41.84 -4.20
CA GLY A 6 16.89 40.76 -4.74
C GLY A 6 16.14 40.07 -3.60
N SER A 7 14.85 40.34 -3.50
CA SER A 7 13.93 39.60 -2.65
C SER A 7 13.96 38.13 -3.07
N LEU A 8 14.59 37.28 -2.25
CA LEU A 8 14.46 35.83 -2.29
C LEU A 8 13.00 35.50 -1.95
N ARG A 9 12.14 35.53 -2.98
CA ARG A 9 10.78 35.00 -2.87
C ARG A 9 10.87 33.55 -2.43
N SER A 10 10.19 33.29 -1.32
CA SER A 10 10.09 31.99 -0.67
C SER A 10 9.83 30.88 -1.70
N SER A 11 10.51 29.76 -1.53
CA SER A 11 10.23 28.52 -2.22
C SER A 11 8.91 27.94 -1.71
N HIS A 12 7.79 28.55 -2.11
CA HIS A 12 6.49 27.89 -2.01
C HIS A 12 6.57 26.64 -2.90
N ARG A 13 6.64 25.46 -2.27
CA ARG A 13 6.37 24.20 -2.95
C ARG A 13 4.92 24.27 -3.39
N GLU A 14 4.67 24.25 -4.69
CA GLU A 14 3.32 24.08 -5.20
C GLU A 14 2.74 22.80 -4.58
N ILE A 15 1.65 22.94 -3.82
CA ILE A 15 0.88 21.85 -3.19
C ILE A 15 0.05 21.11 -4.26
N ASN A 16 0.33 21.34 -5.55
CA ASN A 16 -0.38 20.72 -6.64
C ASN A 16 -0.05 19.22 -6.67
N PRO A 17 -1.06 18.34 -6.63
CA PRO A 17 -0.83 16.90 -6.67
C PRO A 17 -0.09 16.51 -7.95
N VAL A 18 0.90 15.62 -7.84
CA VAL A 18 1.62 15.07 -9.00
C VAL A 18 0.64 14.47 -9.98
N ARG A 19 0.54 15.05 -11.19
CA ARG A 19 -0.26 14.50 -12.28
C ARG A 19 0.55 13.44 -13.02
N LEU A 20 0.32 12.18 -12.68
CA LEU A 20 0.92 11.06 -13.39
C LEU A 20 0.46 11.02 -14.85
N LYS A 21 1.40 10.86 -15.78
CA LYS A 21 1.10 10.59 -17.17
C LYS A 21 0.94 9.08 -17.36
N TYR A 22 -0.25 8.63 -17.73
CA TYR A 22 -0.47 7.20 -18.00
C TYR A 22 0.28 6.74 -19.26
N ALA A 23 0.83 5.53 -19.19
CA ALA A 23 1.48 4.91 -20.33
C ALA A 23 0.44 4.57 -21.42
N PRO A 24 0.77 4.72 -22.71
CA PRO A 24 -0.07 4.20 -23.80
C PRO A 24 -0.37 2.71 -23.65
N LYS A 25 -1.57 2.26 -24.07
CA LYS A 25 -2.01 0.86 -23.95
C LYS A 25 -0.95 -0.18 -24.40
N PRO A 26 -0.24 -0.02 -25.53
CA PRO A 26 0.79 -0.98 -25.93
C PRO A 26 1.92 -1.13 -24.91
N LEU A 27 2.34 -0.03 -24.28
CA LEU A 27 3.38 -0.07 -23.25
C LEU A 27 2.88 -0.67 -21.94
N GLN A 28 1.62 -0.42 -21.58
CA GLN A 28 1.00 -1.06 -20.41
C GLN A 28 0.98 -2.58 -20.56
N VAL A 29 0.59 -3.08 -21.75
CA VAL A 29 0.57 -4.52 -22.05
C VAL A 29 1.98 -5.10 -22.04
N SER A 30 2.95 -4.44 -22.70
CA SER A 30 4.34 -4.90 -22.68
C SER A 30 4.91 -4.99 -21.25
N ALA A 31 4.61 -4.00 -20.40
CA ALA A 31 5.11 -3.99 -19.02
C ALA A 31 4.51 -5.11 -18.17
N ARG A 32 3.20 -5.36 -18.29
CA ARG A 32 2.53 -6.47 -17.61
C ARG A 32 3.09 -7.81 -18.07
N ASN A 33 3.15 -8.04 -19.38
CA ASN A 33 3.67 -9.30 -19.94
C ASN A 33 5.10 -9.58 -19.46
N LEU A 34 5.95 -8.53 -19.37
CA LEU A 34 7.31 -8.70 -18.88
C LEU A 34 7.33 -9.10 -17.39
N VAL A 35 6.56 -8.42 -16.54
CA VAL A 35 6.42 -8.77 -15.12
C VAL A 35 5.86 -10.18 -14.94
N ASP A 36 4.83 -10.53 -15.68
CA ASP A 36 4.20 -11.86 -15.65
C ASP A 36 5.18 -12.95 -16.09
N SER A 37 6.05 -12.66 -17.07
CA SER A 37 7.08 -13.59 -17.53
C SER A 37 8.18 -13.88 -16.50
N ILE A 38 8.39 -12.98 -15.53
CA ILE A 38 9.31 -13.20 -14.40
C ILE A 38 8.60 -13.99 -13.30
N CYS A 39 7.29 -13.80 -13.17
CA CYS A 39 6.45 -14.41 -12.14
C CYS A 39 5.89 -15.80 -12.53
N LYS A 40 6.53 -16.55 -13.43
CA LYS A 40 6.02 -17.80 -14.06
C LYS A 40 5.37 -18.86 -13.17
N HIS A 41 5.57 -18.82 -11.84
CA HIS A 41 4.98 -19.74 -10.86
C HIS A 41 4.11 -19.06 -9.78
N GLY A 42 3.66 -17.81 -9.98
CA GLY A 42 2.78 -17.14 -9.03
C GLY A 42 2.31 -15.75 -9.47
N SER A 43 1.38 -15.18 -8.70
CA SER A 43 0.94 -13.80 -8.87
C SER A 43 2.10 -12.81 -8.62
N PRO A 44 2.12 -11.61 -9.25
CA PRO A 44 3.15 -10.57 -9.08
C PRO A 44 3.07 -9.90 -7.70
N ILE A 45 3.14 -10.71 -6.65
CA ILE A 45 3.04 -10.33 -5.24
C ILE A 45 4.45 -10.07 -4.73
N ILE A 46 4.75 -8.79 -4.49
CA ILE A 46 6.04 -8.35 -3.96
C ILE A 46 6.18 -8.72 -2.48
N ARG A 47 5.10 -8.57 -1.71
CA ARG A 47 5.07 -8.76 -0.27
C ARG A 47 3.78 -9.43 0.19
N GLN A 48 3.88 -10.25 1.23
CA GLN A 48 2.75 -10.91 1.89
C GLN A 48 2.64 -10.45 3.33
N ARG A 49 1.44 -10.51 3.91
CA ARG A 49 1.26 -10.17 5.32
C ARG A 49 2.06 -11.15 6.18
N LEU A 50 2.74 -10.64 7.21
CA LEU A 50 3.45 -11.48 8.15
C LEU A 50 2.47 -12.37 8.92
N ASP A 51 2.69 -13.67 8.83
CA ASP A 51 2.02 -14.69 9.63
C ASP A 51 3.01 -15.20 10.69
N ILE A 52 2.83 -14.75 11.92
CA ILE A 52 3.78 -15.00 13.01
C ILE A 52 3.88 -16.50 13.34
N GLU A 53 2.77 -17.23 13.26
CA GLU A 53 2.74 -18.66 13.61
C GLU A 53 3.61 -19.46 12.65
N ASN A 54 3.45 -19.21 11.36
CA ASN A 54 4.20 -19.90 10.31
C ASN A 54 5.64 -19.37 10.14
N MET A 55 5.90 -18.12 10.53
CA MET A 55 7.21 -17.47 10.31
C MET A 55 8.13 -17.47 11.53
N LYS A 56 7.70 -18.01 12.69
CA LYS A 56 8.54 -18.05 13.90
C LYS A 56 9.91 -18.68 13.68
N GLN A 57 9.96 -19.88 13.08
CA GLN A 57 11.24 -20.56 12.81
C GLN A 57 12.10 -19.83 11.76
N PRO A 58 11.56 -19.42 10.58
CA PRO A 58 12.30 -18.60 9.64
C PRO A 58 12.87 -17.33 10.25
N LEU A 59 12.08 -16.57 11.02
CA LEU A 59 12.52 -15.32 11.64
C LEU A 59 13.64 -15.51 12.68
N GLN A 60 13.67 -16.65 13.36
CA GLN A 60 14.72 -16.95 14.35
C GLN A 60 16.05 -17.38 13.72
N LYS A 61 16.03 -18.06 12.57
CA LYS A 61 17.22 -18.67 11.96
C LYS A 61 17.70 -17.96 10.70
N GLY A 62 16.84 -17.18 10.07
CA GLY A 62 17.11 -16.51 8.81
C GLY A 62 17.77 -15.15 8.99
N VAL A 63 18.42 -14.69 7.92
CA VAL A 63 18.91 -13.32 7.82
C VAL A 63 17.86 -12.47 7.13
N PHE A 64 17.49 -11.37 7.78
CA PHE A 64 16.50 -10.42 7.26
C PHE A 64 17.04 -9.00 7.33
N TYR A 65 16.67 -8.25 6.32
CA TYR A 65 16.81 -6.81 6.25
C TYR A 65 15.45 -6.17 6.48
N VAL A 66 15.46 -4.94 6.99
CA VAL A 66 14.24 -4.26 7.39
C VAL A 66 14.08 -2.99 6.57
N ALA A 67 12.87 -2.77 6.08
CA ALA A 67 12.47 -1.52 5.45
C ALA A 67 11.27 -0.89 6.18
N GLU A 68 11.42 0.37 6.57
CA GLU A 68 10.37 1.15 7.21
C GLU A 68 9.61 1.95 6.15
N ASN A 69 8.30 2.07 6.32
CA ASN A 69 7.43 2.82 5.42
C ASN A 69 6.59 3.79 6.24
N GLU A 70 6.81 5.08 6.05
CA GLU A 70 5.98 6.14 6.65
C GLU A 70 4.62 6.25 5.94
N GLY A 71 4.62 6.06 4.62
CA GLY A 71 3.43 6.14 3.77
C GLY A 71 2.61 4.84 3.71
N LYS A 72 1.34 4.97 3.30
CA LYS A 72 0.42 3.84 3.03
C LYS A 72 0.51 3.31 1.61
N SER A 73 1.39 3.90 0.79
CA SER A 73 1.62 3.48 -0.58
C SER A 73 2.17 2.04 -0.62
N GLN A 74 1.70 1.28 -1.60
CA GLN A 74 2.10 -0.11 -1.76
C GLN A 74 3.18 -0.21 -2.83
N PRO A 75 4.17 -1.11 -2.66
CA PRO A 75 5.19 -1.33 -3.66
C PRO A 75 4.58 -1.87 -4.96
N GLY A 76 5.16 -1.42 -6.06
CA GLY A 76 4.89 -1.86 -7.42
C GLY A 76 6.18 -2.17 -8.15
N PHE A 77 6.08 -2.31 -9.46
CA PHE A 77 7.20 -2.56 -10.35
C PHE A 77 7.56 -1.30 -11.13
N LEU A 78 8.85 -0.99 -11.17
CA LEU A 78 9.44 -0.02 -12.08
C LEU A 78 10.09 -0.79 -13.23
N VAL A 79 9.51 -0.66 -14.42
CA VAL A 79 9.80 -1.50 -15.58
C VAL A 79 10.53 -0.71 -16.66
N PHE A 80 11.73 -1.16 -17.00
CA PHE A 80 12.54 -0.70 -18.12
C PHE A 80 12.30 -1.67 -19.29
N LEU A 81 11.49 -1.23 -20.25
CA LEU A 81 11.02 -2.11 -21.32
C LEU A 81 12.13 -2.43 -22.34
N PRO A 82 12.27 -3.70 -22.79
CA PRO A 82 13.26 -4.08 -23.79
C PRO A 82 13.17 -3.25 -25.06
N GLY A 83 14.29 -2.69 -25.50
CA GLY A 83 14.40 -1.89 -26.72
C GLY A 83 13.62 -0.56 -26.69
N LYS A 84 13.12 -0.13 -25.53
CA LYS A 84 12.34 1.10 -25.39
C LYS A 84 12.95 1.97 -24.29
N GLN A 85 13.02 3.28 -24.53
CA GLN A 85 13.46 4.26 -23.52
C GLN A 85 12.36 4.61 -22.48
N ALA A 86 11.21 3.93 -22.53
CA ALA A 86 10.10 4.21 -21.63
C ALA A 86 10.25 3.43 -20.31
N VAL A 87 10.19 4.17 -19.20
CA VAL A 87 10.09 3.60 -17.85
C VAL A 87 8.63 3.61 -17.43
N VAL A 88 8.10 2.46 -17.03
CA VAL A 88 6.69 2.27 -16.67
C VAL A 88 6.59 1.82 -15.21
N TYR A 89 5.80 2.52 -14.42
CA TYR A 89 5.43 2.09 -13.07
C TYR A 89 4.11 1.32 -13.10
N LEU A 90 4.14 0.08 -12.61
CA LEU A 90 3.01 -0.84 -12.51
C LEU A 90 2.70 -1.10 -11.04
N GLN A 91 1.51 -0.70 -10.60
CA GLN A 91 1.00 -1.08 -9.28
C GLN A 91 0.52 -2.53 -9.27
N THR A 92 0.66 -3.20 -8.13
CA THR A 92 0.29 -4.62 -7.93
C THR A 92 -1.15 -4.83 -7.42
N LYS A 93 -1.89 -3.76 -7.11
CA LYS A 93 -3.28 -3.86 -6.64
C LYS A 93 -4.23 -4.27 -7.77
N GLU A 94 -5.21 -5.12 -7.46
CA GLU A 94 -6.24 -5.56 -8.43
C GLU A 94 -7.05 -4.39 -9.04
N ARG A 95 -7.34 -3.36 -8.25
CA ARG A 95 -8.00 -2.12 -8.70
C ARG A 95 -7.02 -0.94 -8.77
N ALA A 96 -5.82 -1.21 -9.29
CA ALA A 96 -4.80 -0.18 -9.48
C ALA A 96 -5.20 0.84 -10.54
N LEU A 97 -4.62 2.04 -10.41
CA LEU A 97 -4.61 3.01 -11.50
C LEU A 97 -3.86 2.43 -12.71
N PRO A 98 -4.15 2.91 -13.94
CA PRO A 98 -3.39 2.51 -15.12
C PRO A 98 -1.87 2.74 -14.92
N PRO A 99 -1.01 1.87 -15.48
CA PRO A 99 0.44 2.05 -15.38
C PRO A 99 0.88 3.44 -15.81
N ALA A 100 1.72 4.08 -15.01
CA ALA A 100 2.22 5.42 -15.26
C ALA A 100 3.56 5.36 -16.00
N MET A 101 3.78 6.30 -16.90
CA MET A 101 5.09 6.52 -17.52
C MET A 101 5.87 7.52 -16.69
N LEU A 102 7.08 7.14 -16.30
CA LEU A 102 8.00 8.00 -15.57
C LEU A 102 9.15 8.42 -16.48
N ARG A 103 9.46 9.71 -16.49
CA ARG A 103 10.55 10.26 -17.31
C ARG A 103 11.83 10.30 -16.48
N MET A 104 12.49 9.16 -16.37
CA MET A 104 13.77 9.05 -15.67
C MET A 104 14.93 9.25 -16.66
N ARG A 105 15.98 9.95 -16.24
CA ARG A 105 17.25 10.00 -17.00
C ARG A 105 18.05 8.76 -16.67
N VAL A 106 17.91 7.74 -17.52
CA VAL A 106 18.58 6.44 -17.36
C VAL A 106 19.33 6.03 -18.62
N SER A 107 20.39 5.24 -18.44
CA SER A 107 21.14 4.66 -19.55
C SER A 107 20.28 3.69 -20.37
N PRO A 108 20.41 3.66 -21.72
CA PRO A 108 19.78 2.64 -22.57
C PRO A 108 20.09 1.20 -22.14
N TYR A 109 21.23 1.01 -21.46
CA TYR A 109 21.67 -0.26 -20.88
C TYR A 109 20.59 -0.98 -20.06
N MET A 110 19.72 -0.22 -19.37
CA MET A 110 18.63 -0.79 -18.56
C MET A 110 17.54 -1.48 -19.39
N SER A 111 17.41 -1.09 -20.65
CA SER A 111 16.44 -1.61 -21.62
C SER A 111 17.05 -2.64 -22.59
N GLU A 112 18.33 -2.97 -22.45
CA GLU A 112 18.99 -4.01 -23.23
C GLU A 112 18.78 -5.41 -22.60
N GLY A 113 19.14 -6.46 -23.34
CA GLY A 113 19.18 -7.83 -22.80
C GLY A 113 17.84 -8.46 -22.43
N GLY A 114 16.72 -7.80 -22.70
CA GLY A 114 15.38 -8.23 -22.23
C GLY A 114 14.74 -7.25 -21.24
N GLY A 115 15.40 -6.13 -20.95
CA GLY A 115 14.89 -5.09 -20.05
C GLY A 115 15.13 -5.41 -18.58
N SER A 116 14.71 -4.50 -17.71
CA SER A 116 14.95 -4.63 -16.25
C SER A 116 13.67 -4.34 -15.48
N VAL A 117 13.48 -5.02 -14.35
CA VAL A 117 12.31 -4.86 -13.49
C VAL A 117 12.76 -4.69 -12.06
N PHE A 118 12.45 -3.53 -11.50
CA PHE A 118 12.79 -3.17 -10.13
C PHE A 118 11.52 -3.15 -9.28
N VAL A 119 11.66 -3.35 -7.98
CA VAL A 119 10.61 -3.04 -7.01
C VAL A 119 10.77 -1.58 -6.60
N ALA A 120 9.68 -0.82 -6.64
CA ALA A 120 9.66 0.56 -6.19
C ALA A 120 8.34 0.91 -5.52
N ASN A 121 8.37 1.90 -4.63
CA ASN A 121 7.20 2.45 -3.99
C ASN A 121 7.01 3.91 -4.44
N LEU A 122 5.92 4.16 -5.19
CA LEU A 122 5.54 5.49 -5.65
C LEU A 122 4.46 6.08 -4.74
N ASP A 123 4.79 7.17 -4.05
CA ASP A 123 3.86 7.97 -3.28
C ASP A 123 3.59 9.31 -3.99
N THR A 124 2.40 9.44 -4.58
CA THR A 124 1.98 10.65 -5.29
C THR A 124 1.56 11.78 -4.37
N ILE A 125 1.35 11.51 -3.08
CA ILE A 125 0.99 12.51 -2.06
C ILE A 125 2.28 13.10 -1.49
N ALA A 126 3.24 12.23 -1.13
CA ALA A 126 4.56 12.67 -0.65
C ALA A 126 5.50 13.13 -1.78
N HIS A 127 5.10 12.91 -3.05
CA HIS A 127 5.89 13.21 -4.25
C HIS A 127 7.23 12.46 -4.24
N THR A 128 7.21 11.18 -3.86
CA THR A 128 8.42 10.35 -3.78
C THR A 128 8.30 9.05 -4.58
N LEU A 129 9.42 8.61 -5.15
CA LEU A 129 9.59 7.28 -5.70
C LEU A 129 10.78 6.63 -5.00
N ARG A 130 10.55 5.61 -4.18
CA ARG A 130 11.64 4.86 -3.54
C ARG A 130 11.89 3.56 -4.26
N ILE A 131 13.08 3.38 -4.84
CA ILE A 131 13.51 2.12 -5.46
C ILE A 131 14.05 1.21 -4.37
N GLU A 132 13.58 -0.04 -4.32
CA GLU A 132 13.77 -0.90 -3.15
C GLU A 132 14.60 -2.16 -3.40
N ASP A 133 14.46 -2.78 -4.58
CA ASP A 133 15.13 -4.05 -4.95
C ASP A 133 15.09 -4.26 -6.46
N VAL A 134 15.84 -5.25 -6.95
CA VAL A 134 15.88 -5.67 -8.36
C VAL A 134 15.27 -7.05 -8.47
N TRP A 135 14.31 -7.22 -9.37
CA TRP A 135 13.72 -8.54 -9.64
C TRP A 135 14.24 -9.17 -10.92
N MET A 136 14.49 -8.35 -11.92
CA MET A 136 15.12 -8.75 -13.17
C MET A 136 16.14 -7.69 -13.58
N TRP A 137 17.32 -8.16 -13.99
CA TRP A 137 18.40 -7.32 -14.47
C TRP A 137 18.76 -7.72 -15.89
N ARG A 138 18.37 -6.89 -16.88
CA ARG A 138 18.66 -7.11 -18.31
C ARG A 138 18.28 -8.51 -18.79
N GLY A 139 17.03 -8.90 -18.55
CA GLY A 139 16.47 -10.20 -18.92
C GLY A 139 16.70 -11.31 -17.91
N GLU A 140 17.67 -11.18 -16.99
CA GLU A 140 18.00 -12.22 -16.02
C GLU A 140 17.13 -12.13 -14.75
N PRO A 141 16.43 -13.20 -14.34
CA PRO A 141 15.50 -13.19 -13.20
C PRO A 141 16.24 -13.32 -11.85
N VAL A 142 16.99 -12.29 -11.49
CA VAL A 142 17.87 -12.26 -10.31
C VAL A 142 17.13 -12.45 -8.97
N PHE A 143 15.83 -12.16 -8.89
CA PHE A 143 15.06 -12.40 -7.65
C PHE A 143 15.13 -13.86 -7.19
N THR A 144 15.03 -14.81 -8.13
CA THR A 144 14.96 -16.24 -7.80
C THR A 144 16.33 -16.90 -7.62
N THR A 145 17.39 -16.28 -8.14
CA THR A 145 18.73 -16.89 -8.21
C THR A 145 19.75 -16.20 -7.30
N THR A 146 19.55 -14.92 -6.99
CA THR A 146 20.55 -14.08 -6.32
C THR A 146 20.06 -13.62 -4.94
N PRO A 147 20.88 -13.70 -3.87
CA PRO A 147 20.54 -13.21 -2.53
C PRO A 147 20.25 -11.71 -2.51
N TYR A 148 19.52 -11.22 -1.49
CA TYR A 148 19.15 -9.79 -1.43
C TYR A 148 20.38 -8.87 -1.36
N SER A 149 21.40 -9.21 -0.58
CA SER A 149 22.64 -8.44 -0.50
C SER A 149 23.33 -8.26 -1.86
N GLU A 150 23.41 -9.31 -2.68
CA GLU A 150 23.98 -9.21 -4.03
C GLU A 150 23.07 -8.41 -4.99
N ARG A 151 21.73 -8.49 -4.85
CA ARG A 151 20.82 -7.63 -5.62
C ARG A 151 20.94 -6.15 -5.23
N ARG A 152 21.41 -5.84 -4.02
CA ARG A 152 21.75 -4.48 -3.60
C ARG A 152 22.97 -3.93 -4.34
N ASP A 153 23.93 -4.78 -4.68
CA ASP A 153 25.07 -4.35 -5.51
C ASP A 153 24.64 -3.99 -6.94
N LEU A 154 23.62 -4.67 -7.49
CA LEU A 154 22.99 -4.25 -8.74
C LEU A 154 22.29 -2.89 -8.63
N LEU A 155 21.63 -2.60 -7.50
CA LEU A 155 21.10 -1.25 -7.25
C LEU A 155 22.21 -0.22 -7.14
N ARG A 156 23.34 -0.56 -6.51
CA ARG A 156 24.51 0.33 -6.46
C ARG A 156 25.04 0.62 -7.86
N GLU A 157 25.20 -0.41 -8.69
CA GLU A 157 25.60 -0.26 -10.10
C GLU A 157 24.63 0.64 -10.87
N PHE A 158 23.32 0.46 -10.68
CA PHE A 158 22.31 1.33 -11.27
C PHE A 158 22.49 2.80 -10.90
N VAL A 159 22.69 3.08 -9.61
CA VAL A 159 22.89 4.45 -9.10
C VAL A 159 24.18 5.06 -9.66
N ASP A 160 25.27 4.30 -9.64
CA ASP A 160 26.60 4.83 -9.97
C ASP A 160 26.78 5.05 -11.48
N LYS A 161 26.16 4.21 -12.32
CA LYS A 161 26.47 4.15 -13.75
C LYS A 161 25.29 4.42 -14.67
N HIS A 162 24.06 4.22 -14.22
CA HIS A 162 22.90 4.14 -15.12
C HIS A 162 21.81 5.13 -14.82
N TRP A 163 21.87 5.85 -13.70
CA TRP A 163 20.83 6.78 -13.31
C TRP A 163 21.41 8.14 -12.96
N ILE A 164 20.78 9.18 -13.51
CA ILE A 164 21.02 10.57 -13.11
C ILE A 164 19.73 11.10 -12.49
N PRO A 165 19.72 11.44 -11.20
CA PRO A 165 18.56 12.01 -10.54
C PRO A 165 18.15 13.34 -11.21
N ASP A 166 16.87 13.45 -11.59
CA ASP A 166 16.33 14.68 -12.20
C ASP A 166 14.85 14.85 -11.80
N THR A 167 14.63 15.50 -10.65
CA THR A 167 13.29 15.74 -10.09
C THR A 167 12.41 16.57 -11.02
N ARG A 168 13.00 17.47 -11.81
CA ARG A 168 12.25 18.32 -12.76
C ARG A 168 11.69 17.48 -13.90
N LEU A 169 12.52 16.61 -14.47
CA LEU A 169 12.10 15.68 -15.52
C LEU A 169 11.01 14.71 -15.02
N MET A 170 11.11 14.33 -13.73
CA MET A 170 10.14 13.48 -13.03
C MET A 170 8.87 14.21 -12.57
N GLY A 171 8.65 15.46 -12.98
CA GLY A 171 7.44 16.21 -12.66
C GLY A 171 7.30 16.53 -11.17
N GLY A 172 8.41 16.75 -10.47
CA GLY A 172 8.44 17.04 -9.03
C GLY A 172 8.59 15.82 -8.13
N ILE A 173 8.55 14.60 -8.68
CA ILE A 173 8.76 13.38 -7.90
C ILE A 173 10.24 13.25 -7.55
N THR A 174 10.55 13.19 -6.25
CA THR A 174 11.89 12.93 -5.75
C THR A 174 12.13 11.43 -5.67
N THR A 175 13.14 10.95 -6.40
CA THR A 175 13.49 9.52 -6.40
C THR A 175 14.60 9.24 -5.40
N THR A 176 14.45 8.19 -4.59
CA THR A 176 15.43 7.73 -3.60
C THR A 176 15.65 6.22 -3.71
N ILE A 177 16.72 5.73 -3.11
CA ILE A 177 16.98 4.29 -2.95
C ILE A 177 16.68 3.91 -1.50
N LEU A 178 15.99 2.80 -1.28
CA LEU A 178 15.82 2.23 0.05
C LEU A 178 17.19 1.94 0.66
N ASN A 179 17.39 2.36 1.91
CA ASN A 179 18.53 1.92 2.71
C ASN A 179 18.00 0.99 3.81
N PRO A 180 18.08 -0.33 3.64
CA PRO A 180 17.56 -1.25 4.63
C PRO A 180 18.41 -1.21 5.90
N ILE A 181 17.78 -1.46 7.04
CA ILE A 181 18.45 -1.59 8.34
C ILE A 181 18.46 -3.04 8.80
N SER A 182 19.31 -3.34 9.78
CA SER A 182 19.31 -4.66 10.42
C SER A 182 18.12 -4.82 11.38
N LEU A 183 17.74 -6.06 11.68
CA LEU A 183 16.77 -6.34 12.75
C LEU A 183 17.22 -5.80 14.12
N ALA A 184 18.53 -5.86 14.42
CA ALA A 184 19.06 -5.36 15.68
C ALA A 184 18.91 -3.84 15.80
N GLU A 185 19.17 -3.11 14.71
CA GLU A 185 18.98 -1.67 14.64
C GLU A 185 17.50 -1.30 14.83
N LEU A 186 16.59 -2.02 14.17
CA LEU A 186 15.14 -1.82 14.31
C LEU A 186 14.70 -1.88 15.79
N CYS A 187 15.20 -2.85 16.56
CA CYS A 187 14.84 -3.02 17.98
C CYS A 187 15.24 -1.84 18.87
N THR A 188 16.18 -1.00 18.42
CA THR A 188 16.65 0.17 19.18
C THR A 188 16.05 1.49 18.68
N LYS A 189 15.33 1.46 17.55
CA LYS A 189 14.86 2.65 16.86
C LYS A 189 13.43 3.01 17.27
N SER A 190 13.13 4.31 17.34
CA SER A 190 11.77 4.79 17.49
C SER A 190 10.97 4.55 16.21
N LEU A 191 9.79 3.92 16.33
CA LEU A 191 8.90 3.63 15.21
C LEU A 191 7.80 4.69 15.03
N VAL A 192 7.91 5.84 15.69
CA VAL A 192 6.95 6.94 15.57
C VAL A 192 6.89 7.41 14.12
N GLY A 193 5.68 7.44 13.54
CA GLY A 193 5.46 7.81 12.14
C GLY A 193 5.63 6.68 11.13
N THR A 194 6.14 5.51 11.54
CA THR A 194 6.19 4.33 10.68
C THR A 194 4.80 3.72 10.56
N SER A 195 4.32 3.50 9.33
CA SER A 195 3.06 2.83 9.03
C SER A 195 3.24 1.32 8.86
N THR A 196 4.24 0.87 8.10
CA THR A 196 4.52 -0.56 7.92
C THR A 196 6.00 -0.85 8.01
N ILE A 197 6.31 -2.05 8.50
CA ILE A 197 7.65 -2.62 8.45
C ILE A 197 7.62 -3.82 7.51
N ASP A 198 8.59 -3.85 6.60
CA ASP A 198 8.83 -4.94 5.67
C ASP A 198 10.10 -5.69 6.08
N LEU A 199 9.98 -7.00 6.26
CA LEU A 199 11.05 -7.95 6.48
C LEU A 199 11.44 -8.56 5.13
N ILE A 200 12.64 -8.24 4.68
CA ILE A 200 13.21 -8.65 3.40
C ILE A 200 14.15 -9.83 3.65
N PRO A 201 13.81 -11.05 3.19
CA PRO A 201 14.67 -12.21 3.38
C PRO A 201 15.94 -12.09 2.54
N GLU A 202 17.07 -12.52 3.10
CA GLU A 202 18.34 -12.62 2.35
C GLU A 202 18.28 -13.71 1.27
N GLN A 203 17.52 -14.78 1.51
CA GLN A 203 17.43 -15.94 0.62
C GLN A 203 16.80 -15.60 -0.75
N PRO A 204 17.35 -16.13 -1.86
CA PRO A 204 16.74 -16.01 -3.19
C PRO A 204 15.31 -16.56 -3.24
N GLY A 205 14.46 -15.90 -4.05
CA GLY A 205 13.09 -16.33 -4.36
C GLY A 205 12.09 -16.19 -3.21
N LYS A 206 12.52 -15.73 -2.03
CA LYS A 206 11.62 -15.54 -0.88
C LYS A 206 10.97 -14.17 -0.93
N ARG A 207 9.64 -14.15 -0.76
CA ARG A 207 8.86 -12.91 -0.72
C ARG A 207 9.11 -12.14 0.57
N ARG A 208 8.99 -10.82 0.49
CA ARG A 208 8.99 -9.96 1.67
C ARG A 208 7.75 -10.20 2.52
N MET A 209 7.88 -10.00 3.81
CA MET A 209 6.75 -10.01 4.73
C MET A 209 6.53 -8.63 5.30
N TRP A 210 5.29 -8.21 5.50
CA TRP A 210 5.01 -6.91 6.09
C TRP A 210 4.04 -6.99 7.25
N TYR A 211 4.19 -6.08 8.21
CA TYR A 211 3.24 -5.85 9.28
C TYR A 211 3.00 -4.36 9.52
N LEU A 212 1.85 -4.03 10.12
CA LEU A 212 1.48 -2.66 10.47
C LEU A 212 2.11 -2.30 11.81
N VAL A 213 2.79 -1.16 11.86
CA VAL A 213 3.22 -0.52 13.10
C VAL A 213 2.02 0.30 13.60
N ASN A 214 1.74 0.28 14.92
CA ASN A 214 0.51 0.75 15.57
C ASN A 214 -0.66 -0.23 15.50
N GLN A 215 -0.42 -1.43 16.03
CA GLN A 215 -1.50 -2.33 16.39
C GLN A 215 -2.19 -1.97 17.73
N GLU A 216 -1.75 -0.92 18.44
CA GLU A 216 -2.44 -0.45 19.65
C GLU A 216 -3.73 0.35 19.40
N GLU A 217 -4.09 0.66 18.14
CA GLU A 217 -5.45 1.15 17.80
C GLU A 217 -6.17 0.29 16.73
N LEU A 218 -5.57 -0.82 16.30
CA LEU A 218 -6.17 -1.75 15.32
C LEU A 218 -6.12 -3.23 15.75
N SER A 219 -5.55 -3.54 16.92
CA SER A 219 -5.64 -4.85 17.57
C SER A 219 -5.81 -4.76 19.08
N SER A 220 -6.76 -3.95 19.54
CA SER A 220 -7.76 -4.48 20.47
C SER A 220 -8.91 -4.99 19.60
N SER A 221 -8.84 -6.15 18.95
CA SER A 221 -9.47 -7.37 19.49
C SER A 221 -9.14 -8.57 18.58
N ARG A 222 -8.03 -9.26 18.85
CA ARG A 222 -7.94 -10.71 18.65
C ARG A 222 -7.28 -11.33 19.87
N MET A 223 -7.79 -10.97 21.04
CA MET A 223 -8.04 -12.05 21.99
C MET A 223 -9.31 -12.73 21.51
N VAL A 224 -9.28 -14.04 21.39
CA VAL A 224 -10.46 -14.87 21.55
C VAL A 224 -10.91 -14.68 23.00
N VAL A 225 -11.47 -13.52 23.30
CA VAL A 225 -12.52 -13.43 24.30
C VAL A 225 -13.77 -13.68 23.49
N ASP A 226 -14.62 -14.55 24.00
CA ASP A 226 -15.96 -14.80 23.51
C ASP A 226 -16.76 -13.47 23.61
N VAL A 227 -16.51 -12.54 22.69
CA VAL A 227 -17.24 -11.28 22.59
C VAL A 227 -18.57 -11.69 22.01
N LYS A 228 -19.55 -11.85 22.89
CA LYS A 228 -20.97 -11.96 22.52
C LYS A 228 -21.23 -10.94 21.43
N GLN A 229 -21.45 -11.41 20.21
CA GLN A 229 -21.87 -10.53 19.13
C GLN A 229 -23.06 -9.73 19.62
N PRO A 230 -23.05 -8.40 19.48
CA PRO A 230 -24.15 -7.57 19.93
C PRO A 230 -25.40 -8.05 19.21
N SER A 231 -26.39 -8.52 19.96
CA SER A 231 -27.65 -9.04 19.43
C SER A 231 -28.77 -7.99 19.49
N LYS A 232 -28.55 -6.91 20.24
CA LYS A 232 -29.50 -5.81 20.44
C LYS A 232 -28.80 -4.46 20.57
N GLY A 233 -29.50 -3.38 20.21
CA GLY A 233 -29.03 -2.01 20.38
C GLY A 233 -30.08 -0.97 19.97
N ARG A 234 -29.85 0.29 20.29
CA ARG A 234 -30.72 1.42 19.96
C ARG A 234 -30.32 2.00 18.61
N ALA A 235 -31.17 1.83 17.61
CA ALA A 235 -30.97 2.33 16.25
C ALA A 235 -31.34 3.82 16.14
N VAL A 236 -30.40 4.61 15.62
CA VAL A 236 -30.57 6.02 15.30
C VAL A 236 -30.26 6.22 13.82
N LYS A 237 -31.10 6.99 13.13
CA LYS A 237 -30.99 7.19 11.68
C LYS A 237 -29.69 7.90 11.32
N VAL A 238 -29.01 7.42 10.28
CA VAL A 238 -27.85 8.11 9.70
C VAL A 238 -28.33 9.14 8.70
N ASP A 239 -27.89 10.39 8.87
CA ASP A 239 -28.21 11.46 7.94
C ASP A 239 -27.77 11.12 6.52
N LYS A 240 -28.68 11.33 5.55
CA LYS A 240 -28.46 11.12 4.11
C LYS A 240 -28.24 9.66 3.69
N MET A 241 -28.44 8.68 4.58
CA MET A 241 -28.39 7.26 4.22
C MET A 241 -29.73 6.58 4.54
N PRO A 242 -30.57 6.29 3.53
CA PRO A 242 -31.81 5.56 3.76
C PRO A 242 -31.49 4.14 4.23
N ASP A 243 -32.28 3.65 5.18
CA ASP A 243 -32.23 2.25 5.64
C ASP A 243 -30.90 1.82 6.27
N ILE A 244 -30.11 2.80 6.71
CA ILE A 244 -28.87 2.62 7.49
C ILE A 244 -29.01 3.36 8.82
N TYR A 245 -28.67 2.66 9.90
CA TYR A 245 -28.79 3.16 11.27
C TYR A 245 -27.50 2.92 12.04
N ASP A 246 -27.13 3.90 12.85
CA ASP A 246 -26.10 3.77 13.87
C ASP A 246 -26.73 3.12 15.12
N ILE A 247 -26.09 2.06 15.62
CA ILE A 247 -26.61 1.25 16.73
C ILE A 247 -25.83 1.58 18.00
N TYR A 248 -26.54 2.02 19.04
CA TYR A 248 -25.97 2.43 20.32
C TYR A 248 -26.32 1.43 21.44
N ASP A 249 -25.45 1.30 22.43
CA ASP A 249 -25.75 0.56 23.66
C ASP A 249 -26.58 1.40 24.66
N GLU A 250 -26.91 0.80 25.81
CA GLU A 250 -27.64 1.48 26.91
C GLU A 250 -26.87 2.69 27.46
N LYS A 251 -25.55 2.73 27.28
CA LYS A 251 -24.65 3.82 27.70
C LYS A 251 -24.47 4.89 26.62
N LYS A 252 -25.22 4.82 25.51
CA LYS A 252 -25.11 5.71 24.34
C LYS A 252 -23.74 5.63 23.63
N THR A 253 -23.03 4.51 23.78
CA THR A 253 -21.82 4.22 23.02
C THR A 253 -22.19 3.63 21.67
N LEU A 254 -21.59 4.12 20.59
CA LEU A 254 -21.79 3.55 19.26
C LEU A 254 -21.18 2.14 19.20
N ILE A 255 -22.02 1.13 18.95
CA ILE A 255 -21.62 -0.28 18.82
C ILE A 255 -21.20 -0.56 17.38
N CYS A 256 -22.09 -0.28 16.43
CA CYS A 256 -21.90 -0.59 15.01
C CYS A 256 -22.89 0.18 14.14
N ARG A 257 -22.83 -0.07 12.83
CA ARG A 257 -23.79 0.42 11.84
C ARG A 257 -24.49 -0.77 11.22
N ALA A 258 -25.81 -0.71 11.14
CA ALA A 258 -26.64 -1.79 10.61
C ALA A 258 -27.58 -1.31 9.50
N SER A 259 -27.79 -2.18 8.52
CA SER A 259 -28.73 -1.94 7.42
C SER A 259 -30.04 -2.71 7.60
N VAL A 260 -31.13 -2.20 7.05
CA VAL A 260 -32.41 -2.92 6.93
C VAL A 260 -32.56 -3.44 5.51
N GLN A 261 -32.68 -4.75 5.33
CA GLN A 261 -32.88 -5.35 3.99
C GLN A 261 -34.36 -5.64 3.69
N SER A 262 -35.18 -5.89 4.71
CA SER A 262 -36.61 -6.15 4.53
C SER A 262 -37.40 -4.87 4.31
N PHE A 263 -38.16 -4.81 3.22
CA PHE A 263 -38.99 -3.65 2.87
C PHE A 263 -40.02 -3.31 3.95
N ALA A 264 -40.69 -4.32 4.52
CA ALA A 264 -41.68 -4.11 5.59
C ALA A 264 -41.04 -3.51 6.85
N LEU A 265 -39.88 -4.06 7.26
CA LEU A 265 -39.12 -3.56 8.40
C LEU A 265 -38.59 -2.14 8.16
N SER A 266 -38.20 -1.83 6.92
CA SER A 266 -37.73 -0.50 6.54
C SER A 266 -38.84 0.55 6.69
N GLN A 267 -40.08 0.25 6.29
CA GLN A 267 -41.21 1.15 6.49
C GLN A 267 -41.51 1.36 7.98
N GLU A 268 -41.45 0.29 8.77
CA GLU A 268 -41.68 0.35 10.21
C GLU A 268 -40.61 1.17 10.93
N MET A 269 -39.33 0.95 10.59
CA MET A 269 -38.19 1.69 11.13
C MET A 269 -38.26 3.18 10.81
N ARG A 270 -38.63 3.55 9.58
CA ARG A 270 -38.80 4.95 9.18
C ARG A 270 -39.92 5.65 9.96
N SER A 271 -40.97 4.91 10.32
CA SER A 271 -42.10 5.46 11.08
C SER A 271 -41.74 5.66 12.56
N LYS A 272 -41.02 4.70 13.14
CA LYS A 272 -40.67 4.70 14.57
C LYS A 272 -39.37 5.46 14.91
N CYS A 273 -38.41 5.55 13.99
CA CYS A 273 -37.15 6.31 14.18
C CYS A 273 -37.27 7.77 13.70
N SER A 274 -38.44 8.39 13.87
CA SER A 274 -38.70 9.79 13.51
C SER A 274 -38.18 10.80 14.54
N THR A 275 -37.71 10.32 15.70
CA THR A 275 -37.15 11.10 16.80
C THR A 275 -35.67 10.77 17.03
N ASP A 276 -34.90 11.72 17.56
CA ASP A 276 -33.48 11.55 17.92
C ASP A 276 -33.26 10.51 19.04
N GLU A 277 -34.34 10.09 19.70
CA GLU A 277 -34.32 9.05 20.74
C GLU A 277 -34.10 7.64 20.16
N GLY A 278 -34.35 7.42 18.87
CA GLY A 278 -34.13 6.11 18.22
C GLY A 278 -35.02 4.98 18.77
N VAL A 279 -34.81 3.76 18.27
CA VAL A 279 -35.64 2.59 18.61
C VAL A 279 -34.76 1.39 18.95
N TRP A 280 -35.14 0.60 19.96
CA TRP A 280 -34.44 -0.63 20.27
C TRP A 280 -34.71 -1.70 19.22
N VAL A 281 -33.65 -2.36 18.75
CA VAL A 281 -33.70 -3.35 17.69
C VAL A 281 -32.81 -4.53 17.99
N ASN A 282 -33.11 -5.67 17.37
CA ASN A 282 -32.19 -6.79 17.28
C ASN A 282 -31.35 -6.70 16.01
N ILE A 283 -30.07 -7.00 16.14
CA ILE A 283 -29.12 -7.03 15.03
C ILE A 283 -28.41 -8.38 14.94
N SER A 284 -27.96 -8.72 13.74
CA SER A 284 -27.11 -9.88 13.51
C SER A 284 -26.07 -9.60 12.44
N TRP A 285 -24.90 -10.22 12.56
CA TRP A 285 -23.88 -10.17 11.53
C TRP A 285 -24.28 -11.01 10.32
N ARG A 286 -24.12 -10.45 9.12
CA ARG A 286 -24.33 -11.16 7.85
C ARG A 286 -23.02 -11.26 7.10
N ASP A 287 -22.61 -12.50 6.84
CA ASP A 287 -21.35 -12.77 6.16
C ASP A 287 -21.36 -12.39 4.67
N ASP A 288 -22.54 -12.33 4.04
CA ASP A 288 -22.69 -12.08 2.61
C ASP A 288 -22.25 -10.67 2.20
N PHE A 289 -22.46 -9.68 3.07
CA PHE A 289 -22.06 -8.29 2.85
C PHE A 289 -21.15 -7.73 3.95
N LYS A 290 -20.65 -8.62 4.83
CA LYS A 290 -19.71 -8.30 5.92
C LYS A 290 -20.17 -7.10 6.75
N GLY A 291 -21.42 -7.12 7.20
CA GLY A 291 -22.03 -6.04 7.98
C GLY A 291 -23.16 -6.52 8.89
N TYR A 292 -23.64 -5.62 9.76
CA TYR A 292 -24.79 -5.90 10.62
C TYR A 292 -26.11 -5.63 9.89
N GLU A 293 -27.08 -6.51 10.10
CA GLU A 293 -28.46 -6.37 9.65
C GLU A 293 -29.38 -6.17 10.85
N ILE A 294 -30.33 -5.25 10.74
CA ILE A 294 -31.45 -5.15 11.68
C ILE A 294 -32.47 -6.22 11.33
N ILE A 295 -32.74 -7.14 12.26
CA ILE A 295 -33.67 -8.26 12.05
C ILE A 295 -35.09 -7.86 12.43
N LYS A 296 -35.26 -7.16 13.54
CA LYS A 296 -36.58 -6.70 14.03
C LYS A 296 -36.44 -5.56 15.04
N ILE A 297 -37.53 -4.82 15.18
CA ILE A 297 -37.76 -3.86 16.27
C ILE A 297 -38.14 -4.62 17.55
N LEU A 298 -37.68 -4.13 18.69
CA LEU A 298 -38.03 -4.62 20.04
C LEU A 298 -39.22 -3.87 20.62
#